data_AF-V9PXD1-F1
#
_entry.id   AF-V9PXD1-F1
#
_cell.length_a   1.000
_cell.length_b   1.000
_cell.length_c   1.000
_cell.angle_alpha   90.00
_cell.angle_beta   90.00
_cell.angle_gamma   90.00
#
_symmetry.space_group_name_H-M   'P 1'
#
loop_
_entity.id
_entity.type
_entity.pdbx_description
1 polymer ?
#
loop_
_entity_poly.entity_id
_entity_poly.type
_entity_poly.pdbx_seq_one_letter_code
_entity_poly.pdbx_strand_id
1 'polypeptide(L)'
;MNQTLLLLMIFLMIVWVMISDSILSVIAGLDFISSLIFIELFTHNFLSGCVVLVAVMFVTIVATEGVMGLSILSASIIRLESSSFKLSACTKL
;
A
#
# COMPACT_ATOMS: atom_id res chain seq x y z
N MET A 1 15.94 -2.08 18.50
CA MET A 1 15.66 -3.11 17.46
C MET A 1 16.90 -3.20 16.58
N ASN A 2 17.45 -4.39 16.31
CA ASN A 2 18.63 -4.50 15.43
C ASN A 2 18.26 -4.00 14.03
N GLN A 3 19.02 -3.05 13.46
CA GLN A 3 18.79 -2.53 12.11
C GLN A 3 18.71 -3.66 11.07
N THR A 4 19.53 -4.70 11.24
CA THR A 4 19.48 -5.92 10.43
C THR A 4 18.14 -6.66 10.47
N LEU A 5 17.44 -6.64 11.60
CA LEU A 5 16.13 -7.27 11.74
C LEU A 5 15.04 -6.48 11.01
N LEU A 6 15.10 -5.14 11.05
CA LEU A 6 14.17 -4.28 10.32
C LEU A 6 14.35 -4.41 8.80
N LEU A 7 15.58 -4.36 8.31
CA LEU A 7 15.91 -4.58 6.90
C LEU A 7 15.46 -5.97 6.41
N LEU A 8 15.64 -7.01 7.23
CA LEU A 8 15.15 -8.36 6.93
C LEU A 8 13.62 -8.38 6.79
N MET A 9 12.90 -7.72 7.69
CA MET A 9 11.43 -7.64 7.63
C MET A 9 10.95 -6.88 6.39
N ILE A 10 11.61 -5.77 6.03
CA ILE A 10 11.31 -5.03 4.80
C ILE A 10 11.53 -5.92 3.57
N PHE A 11 12.68 -6.62 3.51
CA PHE A 11 12.99 -7.52 2.40
C PHE A 11 11.95 -8.65 2.26
N LEU A 12 11.57 -9.30 3.37
CA LEU A 12 10.54 -10.34 3.36
C LEU A 12 9.18 -9.81 2.92
N MET A 13 8.81 -8.60 3.35
CA MET A 13 7.56 -7.96 2.92
C MET A 13 7.56 -7.63 1.43
N ILE A 14 8.67 -7.16 0.87
CA ILE A 14 8.80 -6.92 -0.58
C ILE A 14 8.63 -8.23 -1.35
N VAL A 15 9.31 -9.30 -0.93
CA VAL A 15 9.17 -10.62 -1.56
C VAL A 15 7.73 -11.13 -1.47
N TRP A 16 7.07 -10.96 -0.32
CA TRP A 16 5.68 -11.35 -0.13
C TRP A 16 4.73 -10.56 -1.04
N VAL A 17 4.92 -9.25 -1.17
CA VAL A 17 4.15 -8.39 -2.08
C VAL A 17 4.32 -8.83 -3.54
N MET A 18 5.54 -9.18 -3.95
CA MET A 18 5.83 -9.62 -5.33
C MET A 18 5.16 -10.94 -5.71
N ILE A 19 4.87 -11.80 -4.74
CA ILE A 19 4.28 -13.12 -4.94
C ILE A 19 2.77 -13.11 -4.68
N SER A 20 2.21 -12.00 -4.18
CA SER A 20 0.78 -11.93 -3.89
C SER A 20 -0.06 -11.77 -5.16
N ASP A 21 -0.99 -12.69 -5.34
CA ASP A 21 -2.00 -12.63 -6.39
C ASP A 21 -3.16 -11.67 -6.07
N SER A 22 -3.26 -11.21 -4.82
CA SER A 22 -4.36 -10.36 -4.38
C SER A 22 -3.95 -8.88 -4.32
N ILE A 23 -4.61 -8.05 -5.12
CA ILE A 23 -4.37 -6.58 -5.14
C ILE A 23 -4.55 -6.00 -3.73
N LEU A 24 -5.49 -6.55 -2.95
CA LEU A 24 -5.74 -6.08 -1.58
C LEU A 24 -4.57 -6.41 -0.63
N SER A 25 -3.90 -7.56 -0.76
CA SER A 25 -2.71 -7.81 0.05
C SER A 25 -1.48 -7.09 -0.48
N VAL A 26 -1.41 -6.78 -1.78
CA VAL A 26 -0.36 -5.90 -2.33
C VAL A 26 -0.48 -4.50 -1.72
N ILE A 27 -1.68 -3.93 -1.69
CA ILE A 27 -1.94 -2.63 -1.06
C ILE A 27 -1.59 -2.68 0.43
N ALA A 28 -2.06 -3.69 1.16
CA ALA A 28 -1.73 -3.83 2.59
C ALA A 28 -0.22 -4.01 2.83
N GLY A 29 0.47 -4.77 1.98
CA GLY A 29 1.92 -4.97 2.09
C GLY A 29 2.71 -3.69 1.83
N LEU A 30 2.29 -2.85 0.88
CA LEU A 30 2.88 -1.54 0.63
C LEU A 30 2.68 -0.57 1.82
N ASP A 31 1.51 -0.60 2.47
CA ASP A 31 1.24 0.16 3.71
C ASP A 31 2.15 -0.30 4.88
N PHE A 32 2.39 -1.60 5.00
CA PHE A 32 3.32 -2.12 6.00
C PHE A 32 4.78 -1.74 5.72
N ILE A 33 5.21 -1.78 4.46
CA ILE A 33 6.58 -1.38 4.05
C ILE A 33 6.81 0.11 4.34
N SER A 34 5.86 0.98 3.93
CA SER A 34 5.95 2.42 4.18
C SER A 34 5.98 2.75 5.69
N SER A 35 5.20 2.02 6.50
CA SER A 35 5.23 2.13 7.97
C SER A 35 6.59 1.73 8.57
N LEU A 36 7.24 0.68 8.05
CA LEU A 36 8.57 0.25 8.52
C LEU A 36 9.65 1.26 8.16
N ILE A 37 9.60 1.81 6.94
CA ILE A 37 10.51 2.88 6.48
C ILE A 37 10.33 4.13 7.35
N PHE A 38 9.09 4.47 7.69
CA PHE A 38 8.78 5.58 8.58
C PHE A 38 9.44 5.41 9.96
N ILE A 39 9.30 4.23 10.57
CA ILE A 39 9.91 3.92 11.88
C ILE A 39 11.43 4.04 11.81
N GLU A 40 12.06 3.59 10.71
CA GLU A 40 13.51 3.71 10.50
C GLU A 40 13.95 5.18 10.42
N LEU A 41 13.27 5.98 9.59
CA LEU A 41 13.55 7.41 9.46
C LEU A 41 13.39 8.17 10.79
N PHE A 42 12.42 7.76 11.60
CA PHE A 42 12.12 8.43 12.86
C PHE A 42 13.05 8.05 14.01
N THR A 43 13.39 6.77 14.11
CA THR A 43 14.30 6.28 15.17
C THR A 43 15.68 6.91 15.06
N HIS A 44 16.10 7.33 13.86
CA HIS A 44 17.40 7.98 13.63
C HIS A 44 17.40 9.50 13.84
N ASN A 45 16.25 10.19 13.77
CA ASN A 45 16.21 11.66 13.64
C ASN A 45 15.36 12.38 14.70
N PHE A 46 15.02 11.73 15.80
CA PHE A 46 14.00 12.21 16.77
C PHE A 46 14.26 13.60 17.43
N LEU A 47 15.46 14.17 17.31
CA LEU A 47 15.86 15.40 18.01
C LEU A 47 15.61 16.71 17.25
N SER A 48 15.12 16.66 16.01
CA SER A 48 14.93 17.85 15.16
C SER A 48 13.45 18.14 14.91
N GLY A 49 13.02 19.38 15.13
CA GLY A 49 11.64 19.83 14.82
C GLY A 49 11.27 19.66 13.34
N CYS A 50 12.24 19.65 12.44
CA CYS A 50 12.02 19.37 11.01
C CYS A 50 11.54 17.94 10.76
N VAL A 51 11.90 16.99 11.64
CA VAL A 51 11.62 15.57 11.47
C VAL A 51 10.16 15.27 11.76
N VAL A 52 9.57 15.98 12.72
CA VAL A 52 8.11 15.96 12.96
C VAL A 52 7.33 16.43 11.73
N LEU A 53 7.80 17.48 11.07
CA LEU A 53 7.17 18.02 9.86
C LEU A 53 7.27 17.03 8.68
N VAL A 54 8.44 16.42 8.50
CA VAL A 54 8.65 15.33 7.53
C VAL A 54 7.75 14.13 7.86
N ALA A 55 7.52 13.85 9.15
CA ALA A 55 6.63 12.78 9.57
C ALA A 55 5.20 12.99 9.10
N VAL A 56 4.68 14.19 9.36
CA VAL A 56 3.32 14.55 9.01
C VAL A 56 3.17 14.50 7.50
N MET A 57 4.13 15.05 6.74
CA MET A 57 4.12 14.95 5.28
C MET A 57 4.12 13.48 4.80
N PHE A 58 4.98 12.64 5.37
CA PHE A 58 5.05 11.23 5.01
C PHE A 58 3.73 10.50 5.25
N VAL A 59 3.16 10.66 6.46
CA VAL A 59 1.86 10.04 6.82
C VAL A 59 0.75 10.53 5.88
N THR A 60 0.72 11.82 5.53
CA THR A 60 -0.28 12.34 4.60
C THR A 60 -0.14 11.74 3.20
N ILE A 61 1.08 11.56 2.70
CA ILE A 61 1.32 10.96 1.38
C ILE A 61 0.86 9.51 1.37
N VAL A 62 1.28 8.71 2.35
CA VAL A 62 0.90 7.29 2.46
C VAL A 62 -0.63 7.14 2.54
N ALA A 63 -1.30 7.96 3.36
CA ALA A 63 -2.76 7.94 3.44
C ALA A 63 -3.43 8.27 2.10
N THR A 64 -2.89 9.23 1.33
CA THR A 64 -3.44 9.57 0.01
C THR A 64 -3.21 8.46 -1.02
N GLU A 65 -2.05 7.79 -1.00
CA GLU A 65 -1.76 6.66 -1.88
C GLU A 65 -2.70 5.48 -1.60
N GLY A 66 -2.95 5.16 -0.32
CA GLY A 66 -3.89 4.13 0.08
C GLY A 66 -5.32 4.40 -0.43
N VAL A 67 -5.82 5.63 -0.25
CA VAL A 67 -7.14 6.04 -0.74
C VAL A 67 -7.21 5.96 -2.27
N MET A 68 -6.17 6.42 -2.97
CA MET A 68 -6.11 6.37 -4.42
C MET A 68 -6.09 4.93 -4.93
N GLY A 69 -5.29 4.05 -4.33
CA GLY A 69 -5.26 2.62 -4.66
C GLY A 69 -6.61 1.93 -4.48
N LEU A 70 -7.28 2.19 -3.36
CA LEU A 70 -8.64 1.68 -3.10
C LEU A 70 -9.67 2.24 -4.09
N SER A 71 -9.57 3.52 -4.48
CA SER A 71 -10.47 4.11 -5.46
C SER A 71 -10.33 3.46 -6.84
N ILE A 72 -9.09 3.18 -7.28
CA ILE A 72 -8.81 2.48 -8.54
C ILE A 72 -9.35 1.05 -8.50
N LEU A 73 -9.20 0.37 -7.36
CA LEU A 73 -9.77 -0.97 -7.16
C LEU A 73 -11.30 -0.94 -7.28
N SER A 74 -11.96 0.01 -6.61
CA SER A 74 -13.42 0.14 -6.66
C SER A 74 -13.92 0.43 -8.08
N ALA A 75 -13.25 1.32 -8.81
CA ALA A 75 -13.57 1.61 -10.21
C ALA A 75 -13.36 0.38 -11.12
N SER A 76 -12.34 -0.43 -10.83
CA SER A 76 -12.05 -1.66 -11.57
C SER A 76 -13.13 -2.72 -11.33
N ILE A 77 -13.60 -2.88 -10.09
CA ILE A 77 -14.70 -3.78 -9.72
C ILE A 77 -16.00 -3.36 -10.42
N ILE A 78 -16.37 -2.08 -10.36
CA ILE A 78 -17.57 -1.55 -11.03
C ILE A 78 -17.51 -1.80 -12.55
N ARG A 79 -16.33 -1.61 -13.15
CA ARG A 79 -16.12 -1.89 -14.59
C ARG A 79 -16.28 -3.37 -14.92
N LEU A 80 -15.76 -4.27 -14.09
CA LEU A 80 -15.93 -5.73 -14.23
C LEU A 80 -17.39 -6.19 -14.06
N GLU A 81 -18.14 -5.61 -13.13
CA GLU A 81 -19.58 -5.88 -12.99
C GLU A 81 -20.36 -5.42 -14.22
N SER A 82 -20.07 -4.21 -14.73
CA SER A 82 -20.74 -3.69 -15.93
C SER A 82 -20.45 -4.50 -17.20
N SER A 83 -19.24 -5.07 -17.34
CA SER A 83 -18.87 -5.90 -18.49
C SER A 83 -19.45 -7.31 -18.41
N SER A 84 -19.48 -7.92 -17.21
CA SER A 84 -20.12 -9.22 -16.99
C SER A 84 -21.64 -9.18 -17.22
N PHE A 85 -22.32 -8.09 -16.80
CA PHE A 85 -23.73 -7.88 -17.08
C PHE A 85 -24.01 -7.86 -18.59
N LYS A 86 -23.20 -7.12 -19.36
CA LYS A 86 -23.31 -7.06 -20.83
C LYS A 86 -23.08 -8.41 -21.50
N LEU A 87 -22.12 -9.21 -21.01
CA LEU A 87 -21.87 -10.54 -21.57
C LEU A 87 -23.05 -11.49 -21.32
N SER A 88 -23.65 -11.45 -20.13
CA SER A 88 -24.81 -12.29 -19.79
C SER A 88 -26.08 -11.93 -20.57
N ALA A 89 -26.22 -10.66 -20.96
CA ALA A 89 -27.31 -10.21 -21.82
C ALA A 89 -27.08 -10.62 -23.28
N CYS A 90 -25.83 -10.67 -23.73
CA CYS A 90 -25.47 -11.09 -25.08
C CYS A 90 -25.62 -12.60 -25.30
N THR A 91 -25.40 -13.43 -24.27
CA THR A 91 -25.55 -14.89 -24.36
C THR A 91 -26.98 -15.41 -24.21
N LYS A 92 -27.95 -14.54 -23.89
CA LYS A 92 -29.39 -14.87 -23.82
C LYS A 92 -30.16 -14.54 -25.11
N LEU A 93 -29.47 -14.06 -26.15
CA LEU A 93 -29.96 -13.89 -27.53
C LEU A 93 -29.62 -15.14 -28.35
#